data_AF-A0A4U6XEP3-F1
#
_entry.id   AF-A0A4U6XEP3-F1
#
_cell.length_a   1.000
_cell.length_b   1.000
_cell.length_c   1.000
_cell.angle_alpha   90.00
_cell.angle_beta   90.00
_cell.angle_gamma   90.00
#
_symmetry.space_group_name_H-M   'P 1'
#
loop_
_entity.id
_entity.type
_entity.pdbx_description
1 polymer ?
#
loop_
_entity_poly.entity_id
_entity_poly.type
_entity_poly.pdbx_seq_one_letter_code
_entity_poly.pdbx_strand_id
1 'polypeptide(L)'
;MNQPPLSGPAAAAVKQYVQEAKRMFEALAAALGSMDVAAVVATDKTPEEYNIAIEYRDEISAMRTMGKNSQTSVRKMRKDASEAVIAEKLQKIDEGYDKLLTSIDDLYQNVVLWIDDYENKHGRTGNDSAQKA
;
A
#
# COMPACT_ATOMS: atom_id res chain seq x y z
N MET A 1 -0.79 44.56 21.14
CA MET A 1 -1.74 43.53 20.64
C MET A 1 -1.01 42.20 20.69
N ASN A 2 -1.35 41.34 21.65
CA ASN A 2 -0.79 39.99 21.74
C ASN A 2 -1.74 39.06 21.00
N GLN A 3 -1.47 38.77 19.72
CA GLN A 3 -2.14 37.66 19.05
C GLN A 3 -1.66 36.36 19.71
N PRO A 4 -2.56 35.46 20.12
CA PRO A 4 -2.16 34.12 20.53
C PRO A 4 -1.50 33.41 19.34
N PRO A 5 -0.50 32.54 19.57
CA PRO A 5 0.13 31.79 18.49
C PRO A 5 -0.96 31.01 17.75
N LEU A 6 -0.99 31.13 16.42
CA LEU A 6 -1.80 30.29 15.56
C LEU A 6 -1.49 28.84 15.90
N SER A 7 -2.44 28.16 16.56
CA SER A 7 -2.38 26.74 16.84
C SER A 7 -2.20 26.02 15.51
N GLY A 8 -0.97 25.59 15.21
CA GLY A 8 -0.70 24.70 14.09
C GLY A 8 -1.56 23.44 14.17
N PRO A 9 -1.72 22.69 13.05
CA PRO A 9 -2.57 21.51 13.02
C PRO A 9 -2.25 20.63 14.23
N ALA A 10 -3.27 20.40 15.06
CA ALA A 10 -3.14 19.83 16.39
C ALA A 10 -2.17 18.66 16.40
N ALA A 11 -1.11 18.73 17.22
CA ALA A 11 -0.05 17.71 17.29
C ALA A 11 -0.58 16.27 17.50
N ALA A 12 -1.81 16.14 18.01
CA ALA A 12 -2.55 14.88 18.08
C ALA A 12 -2.81 14.23 16.70
N ALA A 13 -3.15 15.02 15.68
CA ALA A 13 -3.38 14.53 14.32
C ALA A 13 -2.06 14.05 13.68
N VAL A 14 -0.95 14.77 13.88
CA VAL A 14 0.37 14.38 13.36
C VAL A 14 0.82 13.05 13.96
N LYS A 15 0.67 12.87 15.28
CA LYS A 15 1.02 11.61 15.96
C LYS A 15 0.20 10.43 15.42
N GLN A 16 -1.10 10.65 15.19
CA GLN A 16 -1.99 9.62 14.64
C GLN A 16 -1.56 9.22 13.22
N TYR A 17 -1.32 10.17 12.33
CA TYR A 17 -0.86 9.87 10.96
C TYR A 17 0.48 9.13 10.92
N VAL A 18 1.41 9.48 11.81
CA VAL A 18 2.70 8.78 11.93
C VAL A 18 2.50 7.34 12.44
N GLN A 19 1.59 7.11 13.39
CA GLN A 19 1.28 5.77 13.90
C GLN A 19 0.57 4.91 12.85
N GLU A 20 -0.33 5.48 12.06
CA GLU A 20 -1.01 4.80 10.95
C GLU A 20 -0.01 4.39 9.87
N ALA A 21 0.88 5.30 9.46
CA ALA A 21 1.95 4.98 8.52
C ALA A 21 2.85 3.86 9.04
N LYS A 22 3.27 3.92 10.31
CA LYS A 22 4.08 2.86 10.94
C LYS A 22 3.40 1.49 10.88
N ARG A 23 2.12 1.40 11.27
CA ARG A 23 1.36 0.14 11.23
C ARG A 23 1.25 -0.43 9.82
N MET A 24 1.02 0.43 8.83
CA MET A 24 0.98 0.03 7.43
C MET A 24 2.32 -0.59 6.98
N PHE A 25 3.45 0.03 7.34
CA PHE A 25 4.77 -0.50 7.02
C PHE A 25 5.09 -1.81 7.75
N GLU A 26 4.69 -1.94 9.02
CA GLU A 26 4.89 -3.19 9.79
C GLU A 26 4.05 -4.35 9.22
N ALA A 27 2.79 -4.09 8.84
CA ALA A 27 1.93 -5.08 8.20
C ALA A 27 2.49 -5.51 6.83
N LEU A 28 2.95 -4.56 6.02
CA LEU A 28 3.55 -4.83 4.73
C LEU A 28 4.85 -5.65 4.86
N ALA A 29 5.73 -5.29 5.80
CA ALA A 29 6.97 -6.01 6.05
C ALA A 29 6.72 -7.44 6.54
N ALA A 30 5.70 -7.65 7.38
CA ALA A 30 5.31 -8.98 7.85
C ALA A 30 4.78 -9.84 6.70
N ALA A 31 3.87 -9.30 5.87
CA ALA A 31 3.29 -10.02 4.74
C ALA A 31 4.34 -10.38 3.68
N LEU A 32 5.24 -9.44 3.35
CA LEU A 32 6.34 -9.68 2.42
C LEU A 32 7.37 -10.68 2.99
N GLY A 33 7.68 -10.59 4.29
CA GLY A 33 8.63 -11.48 4.95
C GLY A 33 8.14 -12.92 5.09
N SER A 34 6.83 -13.16 5.02
CA SER A 34 6.23 -14.49 5.08
C SER A 34 6.01 -15.16 3.71
N MET A 35 6.11 -14.41 2.61
CA MET A 35 5.98 -14.97 1.26
C MET A 35 7.30 -15.59 0.80
N ASP A 36 7.42 -16.92 0.90
CA ASP A 36 8.42 -17.65 0.13
C ASP A 36 7.95 -17.75 -1.33
N VAL A 37 8.36 -16.75 -2.13
CA VAL A 37 8.00 -16.64 -3.55
C VAL A 37 8.38 -17.90 -4.34
N ALA A 38 9.44 -18.60 -3.96
CA ALA A 38 9.86 -19.82 -4.65
C ALA A 38 8.91 -21.00 -4.34
N ALA A 39 8.46 -21.13 -3.09
CA ALA A 39 7.47 -22.13 -2.71
C ALA A 39 6.11 -21.85 -3.37
N VAL A 40 5.65 -20.59 -3.33
CA VAL A 40 4.36 -20.14 -3.88
C VAL A 40 4.19 -20.39 -5.38
N VAL A 41 5.30 -20.42 -6.14
CA VAL A 41 5.29 -20.73 -7.59
C VAL A 41 5.29 -22.23 -7.87
N ALA A 42 5.92 -23.03 -7.02
CA ALA A 42 6.18 -24.46 -7.29
C ALA A 42 5.13 -25.41 -6.71
N THR A 43 4.35 -25.00 -5.70
CA THR A 43 3.27 -25.82 -5.14
C THR A 43 1.99 -25.76 -5.98
N ASP A 44 1.26 -26.87 -6.00
CA ASP A 44 -0.10 -26.91 -6.52
C ASP A 44 -0.96 -25.92 -5.73
N LYS A 45 -1.66 -25.06 -6.46
CA LYS A 45 -2.47 -23.99 -5.91
C LYS A 45 -3.83 -24.53 -5.50
N THR A 46 -4.27 -24.23 -4.29
CA THR A 46 -5.58 -24.67 -3.77
C THR A 46 -6.67 -23.60 -3.98
N PRO A 47 -7.97 -23.99 -4.01
CA PRO A 47 -9.07 -23.03 -4.03
C PRO A 47 -9.07 -22.05 -2.83
N GLU A 48 -8.65 -22.52 -1.66
CA GLU A 48 -8.51 -21.70 -0.45
C GLU A 48 -7.42 -20.63 -0.62
N GLU A 49 -6.25 -21.01 -1.11
CA GLU A 49 -5.15 -20.08 -1.42
C GLU A 49 -5.54 -19.10 -2.53
N TYR A 50 -6.38 -19.53 -3.48
CA TYR A 50 -6.92 -18.65 -4.51
C TYR A 50 -7.82 -17.54 -3.96
N ASN A 51 -8.71 -17.87 -3.03
CA ASN A 51 -9.53 -16.84 -2.38
C ASN A 51 -8.66 -15.87 -1.57
N ILE A 52 -7.65 -16.38 -0.85
CA ILE A 52 -6.69 -15.56 -0.11
C ILE A 52 -5.90 -14.64 -1.06
N ALA A 53 -5.48 -15.14 -2.23
CA ALA A 53 -4.77 -14.34 -3.23
C ALA A 53 -5.65 -13.20 -3.77
N ILE A 54 -6.95 -13.45 -3.98
CA ILE A 54 -7.91 -12.40 -4.38
C ILE A 54 -8.03 -11.33 -3.29
N GLU A 55 -8.18 -11.72 -2.02
CA GLU A 55 -8.25 -10.79 -0.90
C GLU A 55 -6.99 -9.94 -0.82
N TYR A 56 -5.80 -10.57 -0.90
CA TYR A 56 -4.53 -9.85 -0.89
C TYR A 56 -4.37 -8.91 -2.08
N ARG A 57 -4.80 -9.28 -3.29
CA ARG A 57 -4.78 -8.39 -4.45
C ARG A 57 -5.54 -7.10 -4.16
N ASP A 58 -6.71 -7.21 -3.55
CA ASP A 58 -7.57 -6.06 -3.25
C ASP A 58 -6.97 -5.20 -2.12
N GLU A 59 -6.39 -5.82 -1.08
CA GLU A 59 -5.65 -5.12 -0.03
C GLU A 59 -4.42 -4.37 -0.57
N ILE A 60 -3.64 -5.00 -1.46
CA ILE A 60 -2.46 -4.38 -2.10
C ILE A 60 -2.89 -3.18 -2.97
N SER A 61 -4.00 -3.31 -3.69
CA SER A 61 -4.59 -2.20 -4.46
C SER A 61 -5.01 -1.02 -3.56
N ALA A 62 -5.58 -1.31 -2.39
CA ALA A 62 -5.92 -0.30 -1.40
C ALA A 62 -4.64 0.39 -0.85
N MET A 63 -3.60 -0.38 -0.51
CA MET A 63 -2.30 0.15 -0.07
C MET A 63 -1.67 1.05 -1.12
N ARG A 64 -1.72 0.67 -2.40
CA ARG A 64 -1.25 1.49 -3.53
C ARG A 64 -1.95 2.85 -3.55
N THR A 65 -3.27 2.85 -3.38
CA THR A 65 -4.08 4.09 -3.37
C THR A 65 -3.71 4.98 -2.18
N MET A 66 -3.58 4.41 -0.99
CA MET A 66 -3.16 5.15 0.21
C MET A 66 -1.75 5.73 0.05
N GLY A 67 -0.79 4.95 -0.46
CA GLY A 67 0.57 5.39 -0.74
C GLY A 67 0.62 6.58 -1.71
N LYS A 68 -0.15 6.53 -2.80
CA LYS A 68 -0.25 7.63 -3.78
C LYS A 68 -0.84 8.91 -3.18
N ASN A 69 -1.87 8.78 -2.34
CA ASN A 69 -2.48 9.92 -1.65
C ASN A 69 -1.51 10.58 -0.66
N SER A 70 -0.77 9.77 0.10
CA SER A 70 0.26 10.24 1.02
C SER A 70 1.42 10.91 0.28
N GLN A 71 1.90 10.32 -0.81
CA GLN A 71 2.93 10.93 -1.66
C GLN A 71 2.48 12.28 -2.24
N THR A 72 1.24 12.36 -2.72
CA THR A 72 0.65 13.61 -3.23
C THR A 72 0.64 14.69 -2.14
N SER A 73 0.30 14.32 -0.91
CA SER A 73 0.34 15.22 0.24
C SER A 73 1.75 15.71 0.55
N VAL A 74 2.76 14.82 0.49
CA VAL A 74 4.18 15.18 0.66
C VAL A 74 4.64 16.15 -0.42
N ARG A 75 4.29 15.90 -1.69
CA ARG A 75 4.62 16.80 -2.81
C ARG A 75 3.99 18.17 -2.63
N LYS A 76 2.76 18.24 -2.13
CA LYS A 76 2.08 19.50 -1.79
C LYS A 76 2.81 20.23 -0.66
N MET A 77 3.10 19.54 0.44
CA MET A 77 3.87 20.12 1.55
C MET A 77 5.23 20.66 1.11
N ARG A 78 5.91 19.96 0.19
CA ARG A 78 7.21 20.41 -0.35
C ARG A 78 7.07 21.70 -1.15
N LYS A 79 6.02 21.81 -1.97
CA LYS A 79 5.74 23.02 -2.76
C LYS A 79 5.46 24.24 -1.88
N ASP A 80 4.81 24.01 -0.74
CA ASP A 80 4.41 25.06 0.20
C ASP A 80 5.49 25.36 1.26
N ALA A 81 6.62 24.62 1.27
CA ALA A 81 7.69 24.79 2.25
C ALA A 81 8.52 26.04 1.97
N SER A 82 8.54 26.97 2.92
CA SER A 82 9.37 28.19 2.87
C SER A 82 10.84 27.94 3.23
N GLU A 83 11.13 26.89 4.00
CA GLU A 83 12.47 26.54 4.44
C GLU A 83 13.10 25.44 3.57
N ALA A 84 14.29 25.71 3.03
CA ALA A 84 15.02 24.78 2.16
C ALA A 84 15.27 23.41 2.84
N VAL A 85 15.59 23.40 4.14
CA VAL A 85 15.83 22.17 4.91
C VAL A 85 14.56 21.31 5.01
N ILE A 86 13.40 21.93 5.15
CA ILE A 86 12.11 21.22 5.19
C ILE A 86 11.79 20.66 3.79
N ALA A 87 12.00 21.46 2.74
CA ALA A 87 11.80 21.02 1.36
C ALA A 87 12.68 19.80 1.00
N GLU A 88 13.94 19.80 1.42
CA GLU A 88 14.86 18.66 1.22
C GLU A 88 14.39 17.40 1.95
N LYS A 89 13.96 17.53 3.21
CA LYS A 89 13.42 16.39 3.97
C LYS A 89 12.16 15.82 3.31
N LEU A 90 11.27 16.68 2.83
CA LEU A 90 10.06 16.26 2.11
C LEU A 90 10.38 15.61 0.77
N GLN A 91 11.43 16.05 0.07
CA GLN A 91 11.93 15.38 -1.13
C GLN A 91 12.40 13.95 -0.81
N LYS A 92 13.17 13.75 0.27
CA LYS A 92 13.60 12.40 0.68
C LYS A 92 12.42 11.48 1.00
N ILE A 93 11.36 12.03 1.58
CA ILE A 93 10.11 11.28 1.83
C ILE A 93 9.41 10.94 0.51
N ASP A 94 9.33 11.88 -0.44
CA ASP A 94 8.75 11.67 -1.79
C ASP A 94 9.45 10.53 -2.54
N GLU A 95 10.79 10.51 -2.52
CA GLU A 95 11.62 9.43 -3.09
C GLU A 95 11.42 8.09 -2.37
N GLY A 96 11.19 8.12 -1.05
CA GLY A 96 10.84 6.93 -0.27
C GLY A 96 9.49 6.33 -0.70
N TYR A 97 8.49 7.19 -0.97
CA TYR A 97 7.21 6.75 -1.51
C TYR A 97 7.32 6.18 -2.93
N ASP A 98 8.17 6.74 -3.80
CA ASP A 98 8.38 6.18 -5.14
C ASP A 98 8.90 4.73 -5.08
N LYS A 99 9.88 4.47 -4.20
CA LYS A 99 10.41 3.11 -3.97
C LYS A 99 9.35 2.17 -3.41
N LEU A 100 8.62 2.61 -2.38
CA LEU A 100 7.53 1.83 -1.79
C LEU A 100 6.46 1.47 -2.82
N LEU A 101 5.99 2.45 -3.60
CA LEU A 101 4.95 2.25 -4.61
C LEU A 101 5.42 1.31 -5.72
N THR A 102 6.69 1.37 -6.10
CA THR A 102 7.29 0.40 -7.04
C THR A 102 7.22 -1.02 -6.47
N SER A 103 7.65 -1.23 -5.22
CA SER A 103 7.58 -2.56 -4.59
C SER A 103 6.15 -3.06 -4.38
N ILE A 104 5.20 -2.17 -4.09
CA ILE A 104 3.77 -2.51 -4.02
C ILE A 104 3.26 -2.95 -5.40
N ASP A 105 3.65 -2.26 -6.47
CA ASP A 105 3.27 -2.63 -7.84
C ASP A 105 3.87 -3.99 -8.24
N ASP A 106 5.13 -4.26 -7.90
CA ASP A 106 5.77 -5.57 -8.14
C ASP A 106 5.04 -6.69 -7.39
N LEU A 107 4.70 -6.48 -6.11
CA LEU A 107 3.93 -7.43 -5.33
C LEU A 107 2.54 -7.68 -5.95
N TYR A 108 1.85 -6.62 -6.35
CA TYR A 108 0.55 -6.71 -7.01
C TYR A 108 0.62 -7.56 -8.28
N GLN A 109 1.61 -7.31 -9.14
CA GLN A 109 1.80 -8.09 -10.37
C GLN A 109 2.05 -9.56 -10.08
N ASN A 110 2.85 -9.88 -9.07
CA ASN A 110 3.11 -11.27 -8.68
C ASN A 110 1.83 -11.98 -8.21
N VAL A 111 0.99 -11.30 -7.43
CA VAL A 111 -0.30 -11.86 -6.98
C VAL A 111 -1.25 -12.05 -8.17
N VAL A 112 -1.33 -11.09 -9.10
CA VAL A 112 -2.13 -11.22 -10.32
C VAL A 112 -1.67 -12.40 -11.18
N LEU A 113 -0.36 -12.54 -11.42
CA LEU A 113 0.20 -13.66 -12.18
C LEU A 113 -0.10 -15.01 -11.51
N TRP A 114 -0.09 -15.06 -10.18
CA TRP A 114 -0.42 -16.25 -9.43
C TRP A 114 -1.90 -16.63 -9.60
N ILE A 115 -2.81 -15.65 -9.52
CA ILE A 115 -4.26 -15.82 -9.75
C ILE A 115 -4.50 -16.31 -11.18
N ASP A 116 -3.87 -15.67 -12.17
CA ASP A 116 -4.00 -16.03 -13.58
C ASP A 116 -3.51 -17.47 -13.84
N ASP A 117 -2.41 -17.92 -13.22
CA ASP A 117 -1.95 -19.32 -13.34
C ASP A 117 -2.97 -20.31 -12.74
N TYR A 118 -3.62 -19.96 -11.62
CA TYR A 118 -4.71 -20.78 -11.08
C TYR A 118 -5.91 -20.84 -12.03
N GLU A 119 -6.41 -19.68 -12.49
CA GLU A 119 -7.58 -19.59 -13.38
C GLU A 119 -7.33 -20.34 -14.71
N ASN A 120 -6.10 -20.29 -15.25
CA ASN A 120 -5.73 -21.00 -16.48
C ASN A 120 -5.74 -22.53 -16.32
N LYS A 121 -5.43 -23.04 -15.13
CA LYS A 121 -5.37 -24.50 -14.85
C LYS A 121 -6.72 -25.08 -14.41
N HIS A 122 -7.51 -24.29 -13.68
CA HIS A 122 -8.72 -24.78 -13.01
C HIS A 122 -10.03 -24.16 -13.53
N GLY A 123 -9.93 -23.19 -14.43
CA GLY A 123 -11.05 -22.32 -14.79
C GLY A 123 -11.31 -21.29 -13.71
N ARG A 124 -11.90 -20.14 -14.09
CA ARG A 124 -12.30 -19.10 -13.13
C ARG A 124 -13.40 -19.64 -12.22
N THR A 125 -13.08 -19.95 -10.98
CA THR A 125 -14.06 -20.28 -9.95
C THR A 125 -14.69 -19.00 -9.44
N GLY A 126 -15.56 -18.40 -10.26
CA GLY A 126 -16.37 -17.24 -9.89
C GLY A 126 -17.67 -17.67 -9.24
N ASN A 127 -17.92 -17.21 -8.01
CA ASN A 127 -19.25 -17.17 -7.41
C ASN A 127 -20.11 -16.05 -8.07
N ASP A 128 -20.08 -15.95 -9.40
CA ASP A 128 -20.87 -15.00 -10.21
C ASP A 128 -22.37 -15.36 -10.24
N SER A 129 -22.75 -16.46 -9.58
CA SER A 129 -24.14 -16.89 -9.40
C SER A 129 -24.94 -16.03 -8.42
N ALA A 130 -24.32 -15.06 -7.72
CA ALA A 130 -25.00 -14.24 -6.70
C ALA A 130 -25.44 -12.83 -7.16
N GLN A 131 -25.43 -12.53 -8.47
CA GLN A 131 -25.93 -11.25 -9.00
C GLN A 131 -27.06 -11.35 -10.04
N LYS A 132 -27.81 -12.46 -10.03
CA LYS A 132 -29.14 -12.53 -10.68
C LYS A 132 -30.20 -13.05 -9.70
N ALA A 133 -30.74 -12.14 -8.90
CA ALA A 133 -32.09 -12.21 -8.35
C ALA A 133 -32.59 -10.79 -8.10
#